data_AF-A0A4Y9ZNU2-F1
#
_entry.id   AF-A0A4Y9ZNU2-F1
#
_cell.length_a   1.000
_cell.length_b   1.000
_cell.length_c   1.000
_cell.angle_alpha   90.00
_cell.angle_beta   90.00
_cell.angle_gamma   90.00
#
_symmetry.space_group_name_H-M   'P 1'
#
loop_
_entity.id
_entity.type
_entity.pdbx_description
1 polymer ?
#
loop_
_entity_poly.entity_id
_entity_poly.type
_entity_poly.pdbx_seq_one_letter_code
_entity_poly.pdbx_strand_id
1 'polypeptide(L)'
;MEIFAGATQGQVHNPSPTIQHGSSTFNGYHAIQQPAGHLSAPALINCTLVVIDNIANTLNLGDSDRLHLHQVSQMDAQQQTLTLIAQVLSIAKEQAESKAAYQATIVSLREEVAEDLIKGLIRHWFSKTLNQYGMSRYISQNTERLRLDLYNTDAVARTVTNRFVAEYVNATRSNFHKVVFHSVETKESLNHFMIRIVNDYSQTGDKATSNAVKAQFALHRNVAYWIIKDRQGRAGRGEDTGFWKELEKQLENLVSKYGTSRSAPLWEAWYKRIIEEDEARFEPQETLEEEESNIEQSEDAAAAAARTSVSLIGL
;
A
#
# COMPACT_ATOMS: atom_id res chain seq x y z
N MET A 1 12.95 21.27 9.67
CA MET A 1 12.57 21.70 8.31
C MET A 1 13.58 21.11 7.33
N GLU A 2 13.39 19.86 6.92
CA GLU A 2 13.96 19.37 5.66
C GLU A 2 12.88 19.56 4.61
N ILE A 3 12.97 20.68 3.91
CA ILE A 3 12.14 20.98 2.76
C ILE A 3 12.64 20.04 1.65
N PHE A 4 11.74 19.21 1.11
CA PHE A 4 11.97 18.52 -0.15
C PHE A 4 12.14 19.58 -1.25
N ALA A 5 13.35 20.11 -1.38
CA ALA A 5 13.75 20.95 -2.49
C ALA A 5 13.83 20.05 -3.72
N GLY A 6 13.13 20.45 -4.78
CA GLY A 6 13.21 19.80 -6.08
C GLY A 6 14.66 19.77 -6.55
N ALA A 7 15.19 18.56 -6.75
CA ALA A 7 16.51 18.34 -7.28
C ALA A 7 16.57 18.83 -8.73
N THR A 8 17.30 19.91 -8.95
CA THR A 8 17.83 20.31 -10.24
C THR A 8 18.80 19.24 -10.73
N GLN A 9 18.69 18.87 -12.01
CA GLN A 9 19.55 17.89 -12.68
C GLN A 9 21.01 18.38 -12.69
N GLY A 10 21.79 17.96 -11.69
CA GLY A 10 23.24 18.00 -11.73
C GLY A 10 23.76 16.76 -12.47
N GLN A 11 24.37 16.96 -13.63
CA GLN A 11 25.15 15.93 -14.33
C GLN A 11 26.28 15.45 -13.42
N VAL A 12 26.13 14.25 -12.84
CA VAL A 12 27.20 13.58 -12.11
C VAL A 12 28.02 12.78 -13.13
N HIS A 13 29.25 13.24 -13.39
CA HIS A 13 30.26 12.42 -14.05
C HIS A 13 30.56 11.20 -13.17
N ASN A 14 30.15 10.01 -13.62
CA ASN A 14 30.56 8.74 -13.03
C ASN A 14 32.02 8.47 -13.44
N PRO A 15 33.00 8.45 -12.52
CA PRO A 15 34.29 7.84 -12.81
C PRO A 15 34.09 6.33 -12.98
N SER A 16 34.59 5.78 -14.09
CA SER A 16 34.59 4.35 -14.37
C SER A 16 35.20 3.57 -13.21
N PRO A 17 34.59 2.46 -12.76
CA PRO A 17 35.17 1.63 -11.73
C PRO A 17 36.42 0.94 -12.29
N THR A 18 37.58 1.28 -11.73
CA THR A 18 38.82 0.51 -11.90
C THR A 18 38.61 -0.87 -11.27
N ILE A 19 38.42 -1.88 -12.11
CA ILE A 19 38.37 -3.28 -11.69
C ILE A 19 39.81 -3.68 -11.30
N GLN A 20 40.10 -3.66 -10.01
CA GLN A 20 41.29 -4.33 -9.49
C GLN A 20 41.03 -5.83 -9.51
N HIS A 21 41.65 -6.52 -10.46
CA HIS A 21 41.77 -7.97 -10.45
C HIS A 21 42.63 -8.41 -9.25
N GLY A 22 41.98 -8.67 -8.13
CA GLY A 22 42.59 -9.38 -7.01
C GLY A 22 42.91 -10.81 -7.43
N SER A 23 44.17 -11.07 -7.73
CA SER A 23 44.74 -12.39 -7.92
C SER A 23 44.72 -13.13 -6.59
N SER A 24 43.61 -13.83 -6.32
CA SER A 24 43.52 -14.79 -5.22
C SER A 24 44.44 -15.97 -5.52
N THR A 25 45.64 -15.93 -4.95
CA THR A 25 46.52 -17.09 -4.87
C THR A 25 45.87 -18.11 -3.94
N PHE A 26 45.12 -19.04 -4.53
CA PHE A 26 44.57 -20.22 -3.88
C PHE A 26 45.74 -21.16 -3.53
N ASN A 27 46.36 -20.90 -2.38
CA ASN A 27 47.44 -21.70 -1.82
C ASN A 27 46.84 -22.75 -0.88
N GLY A 28 47.14 -24.03 -1.13
CA GLY A 28 47.01 -25.08 -0.11
C GLY A 28 46.06 -26.24 -0.43
N TYR A 29 46.19 -26.87 -1.61
CA TYR A 29 45.80 -28.29 -1.69
C TYR A 29 46.90 -29.13 -1.04
N HIS A 30 46.72 -29.48 0.24
CA HIS A 30 47.43 -30.62 0.81
C HIS A 30 47.00 -31.88 0.06
N ALA A 31 47.89 -32.40 -0.78
CA ALA A 31 47.71 -33.69 -1.42
C ALA A 31 47.72 -34.78 -0.33
N ILE A 32 46.54 -35.18 0.11
CA ILE A 32 46.36 -36.41 0.86
C ILE A 32 46.63 -37.54 -0.14
N GLN A 33 47.84 -38.12 -0.09
CA GLN A 33 48.13 -39.38 -0.76
C GLN A 33 47.20 -40.45 -0.18
N GLN A 34 46.11 -40.73 -0.88
CA GLN A 34 45.30 -41.90 -0.60
C GLN A 34 46.14 -43.14 -0.97
N PRO A 35 46.20 -44.17 -0.10
CA PRO A 35 46.85 -45.42 -0.44
C PRO A 35 46.13 -46.01 -1.65
N ALA A 36 46.91 -46.54 -2.59
CA ALA A 36 46.44 -47.28 -3.76
C ALA A 36 45.74 -48.58 -3.31
N GLY A 37 44.52 -48.44 -2.78
CA GLY A 37 43.59 -49.53 -2.60
C GLY A 37 43.05 -49.89 -3.97
N HIS A 38 43.30 -51.13 -4.37
CA HIS A 38 42.61 -51.76 -5.50
C HIS A 38 41.10 -51.66 -5.22
N LEU A 39 40.44 -50.65 -5.79
CA LEU A 39 38.98 -50.58 -5.83
C LEU A 39 38.54 -51.74 -6.72
N SER A 40 38.23 -52.87 -6.09
CA SER A 40 37.39 -53.89 -6.70
C SER A 40 36.18 -53.16 -7.27
N ALA A 41 35.95 -53.29 -8.59
CA ALA A 41 34.74 -52.77 -9.21
C ALA A 41 33.55 -53.22 -8.33
N PRO A 42 32.66 -52.32 -7.91
CA PRO A 42 31.48 -52.70 -7.15
C PRO A 42 30.76 -53.76 -8.00
N ALA A 43 30.50 -54.92 -7.41
CA ALA A 43 29.71 -55.96 -8.05
C ALA A 43 28.37 -55.33 -8.38
N LEU A 44 28.16 -55.04 -9.67
CA LEU A 44 26.94 -54.44 -10.16
C LEU A 44 25.81 -55.37 -9.79
N ILE A 45 24.86 -54.83 -9.02
CA ILE A 45 23.67 -55.56 -8.60
C ILE A 45 22.95 -55.93 -9.90
N ASN A 46 23.01 -57.21 -10.28
CA ASN A 46 22.12 -57.77 -11.30
C ASN A 46 20.71 -57.70 -10.72
N CYS A 47 20.06 -56.54 -10.86
CA CYS A 47 18.65 -56.37 -10.54
C CYS A 47 17.87 -57.30 -11.46
N THR A 48 17.40 -58.41 -10.90
CA THR A 48 16.51 -59.31 -11.63
C THR A 48 15.21 -58.56 -11.91
N LEU A 49 14.54 -58.88 -13.03
CA LEU A 49 13.25 -58.29 -13.44
C LEU A 49 12.23 -58.26 -12.27
N VAL A 50 12.25 -59.28 -11.42
CA VAL A 50 11.42 -59.39 -10.22
C VAL A 50 11.63 -58.23 -9.23
N VAL A 51 12.88 -57.78 -9.05
CA VAL A 51 13.19 -56.63 -8.16
C VAL A 51 12.65 -55.33 -8.76
N ILE A 52 12.76 -55.14 -10.07
CA ILE A 52 12.27 -53.95 -10.77
C ILE A 52 10.74 -53.86 -10.69
N ASP A 53 10.05 -54.97 -10.95
CA ASP A 53 8.59 -55.02 -10.85
C ASP A 53 8.12 -54.79 -9.41
N ASN A 54 8.83 -55.33 -8.42
CA ASN A 54 8.54 -55.07 -7.01
C ASN A 54 8.75 -53.59 -6.64
N ILE A 55 9.82 -52.95 -7.10
CA ILE A 55 10.03 -51.50 -6.90
C ILE A 55 8.93 -50.70 -7.58
N ALA A 56 8.61 -51.01 -8.84
CA ALA A 56 7.58 -50.31 -9.59
C ALA A 56 6.18 -50.47 -8.98
N ASN A 57 5.86 -51.66 -8.45
CA ASN A 57 4.63 -51.90 -7.70
C ASN A 57 4.62 -51.14 -6.36
N THR A 58 5.73 -51.14 -5.63
CA THR A 58 5.85 -50.46 -4.33
C THR A 58 5.71 -48.95 -4.47
N LEU A 59 6.29 -48.37 -5.54
CA LEU A 59 6.19 -46.95 -5.86
C LEU A 59 4.93 -46.60 -6.68
N ASN A 60 4.09 -47.60 -6.99
CA ASN A 60 2.87 -47.47 -7.78
C ASN A 60 3.06 -46.71 -9.11
N LEU A 61 4.14 -47.03 -9.83
CA LEU A 61 4.51 -46.37 -11.08
C LEU A 61 3.52 -46.72 -12.20
N GLY A 62 3.26 -45.76 -13.10
CA GLY A 62 2.42 -45.99 -14.28
C GLY A 62 3.11 -46.84 -15.35
N ASP A 63 2.36 -47.30 -16.35
CA ASP A 63 2.86 -48.19 -17.41
C ASP A 63 4.04 -47.58 -18.20
N SER A 64 4.02 -46.27 -18.41
CA SER A 64 5.12 -45.54 -19.07
C SER A 64 6.42 -45.58 -18.26
N ASP A 65 6.34 -45.33 -16.96
CA ASP A 65 7.51 -45.31 -16.06
C ASP A 65 8.06 -46.73 -15.83
N ARG A 66 7.15 -47.71 -15.75
CA ARG A 66 7.50 -49.14 -15.72
C ARG A 66 8.27 -49.55 -16.97
N LEU A 67 7.78 -49.19 -18.15
CA LEU A 67 8.46 -49.46 -19.41
C LEU A 67 9.85 -48.81 -19.43
N HIS A 68 9.97 -47.57 -18.94
CA HIS A 68 11.25 -46.87 -18.87
C HIS A 68 12.24 -47.55 -17.91
N LEU A 69 11.81 -47.99 -16.72
CA LEU A 69 12.64 -48.76 -15.79
C LEU A 69 13.13 -50.08 -16.40
N HIS A 70 12.25 -50.79 -17.09
CA HIS A 70 12.60 -52.01 -17.81
C HIS A 70 13.61 -51.74 -18.92
N GLN A 71 13.43 -50.67 -19.70
CA GLN A 71 14.39 -50.24 -20.72
C GLN A 71 15.77 -49.91 -20.12
N VAL A 72 15.81 -49.17 -19.01
CA VAL A 72 17.06 -48.84 -18.32
C VAL A 72 17.75 -50.10 -17.80
N SER A 73 16.99 -51.08 -17.28
CA SER A 73 17.57 -52.33 -16.76
C SER A 73 18.27 -53.20 -17.82
N GLN A 74 17.90 -53.01 -19.10
CA GLN A 74 18.51 -53.73 -20.22
C GLN A 74 19.77 -53.03 -20.77
N MET A 75 20.05 -51.79 -20.34
CA MET A 75 21.25 -51.06 -20.74
C MET A 75 22.50 -51.62 -20.06
N ASP A 76 23.68 -51.36 -20.62
CA ASP A 76 24.93 -51.66 -19.91
C ASP A 76 25.09 -50.79 -18.65
N ALA A 77 25.94 -51.23 -17.73
CA ALA A 77 26.08 -50.57 -16.43
C ALA A 77 26.56 -49.10 -16.51
N GLN A 78 27.36 -48.75 -17.52
CA GLN A 78 27.80 -47.37 -17.72
C GLN A 78 26.63 -46.50 -18.21
N GLN A 79 25.82 -47.02 -19.13
CA GLN A 79 24.60 -46.36 -19.61
C GLN A 79 23.54 -46.21 -18.51
N GLN A 80 23.35 -47.24 -17.67
CA GLN A 80 22.46 -47.16 -16.49
C GLN A 80 22.90 -46.05 -15.54
N THR A 81 24.20 -45.99 -15.23
CA THR A 81 24.78 -44.97 -14.35
C THR A 81 24.60 -43.57 -14.92
N LEU A 82 24.89 -43.38 -16.22
CA LEU A 82 24.70 -42.09 -16.89
C LEU A 82 23.23 -41.66 -16.93
N THR A 83 22.30 -42.58 -17.16
CA THR A 83 20.86 -42.30 -17.18
C THR A 83 20.37 -41.88 -15.81
N LEU A 84 20.79 -42.58 -14.74
CA LEU A 84 20.45 -42.23 -13.37
C LEU A 84 20.99 -40.83 -13.01
N ILE A 85 22.25 -40.53 -13.33
CA ILE A 85 22.85 -39.21 -13.09
C ILE A 85 22.07 -38.13 -13.84
N ALA A 86 21.71 -38.36 -15.11
CA ALA A 86 20.94 -37.40 -15.89
C ALA A 86 19.56 -37.13 -15.28
N GLN A 87 18.85 -38.17 -14.84
CA GLN A 87 17.55 -38.02 -14.17
C GLN A 87 17.67 -37.28 -12.83
N VAL A 88 18.66 -37.62 -12.00
CA VAL A 88 18.92 -36.92 -10.73
C VAL A 88 19.23 -35.44 -10.98
N LEU A 89 20.04 -35.13 -11.99
CA LEU A 89 20.34 -33.75 -12.38
C LEU A 89 19.09 -33.01 -12.91
N SER A 90 18.22 -33.70 -13.67
CA SER A 90 16.95 -33.12 -14.14
C SER A 90 16.03 -32.79 -12.98
N ILE A 91 15.83 -33.71 -12.04
CA ILE A 91 15.02 -33.49 -10.83
C ILE A 91 15.61 -32.35 -9.99
N ALA A 92 16.93 -32.33 -9.79
CA ALA A 92 17.59 -31.27 -9.04
C ALA A 92 17.42 -29.89 -9.72
N LYS A 93 17.49 -29.83 -11.05
CA LYS A 93 17.22 -28.62 -11.82
C LYS A 93 15.77 -28.16 -11.66
N GLU A 94 14.79 -29.05 -11.85
CA GLU A 94 13.37 -28.72 -11.68
C GLU A 94 13.05 -28.25 -10.26
N GLN A 95 13.63 -28.89 -9.24
CA GLN A 95 13.50 -28.44 -7.85
C GLN A 95 14.11 -27.06 -7.61
N ALA A 96 15.27 -26.77 -8.22
CA ALA A 96 15.91 -25.46 -8.12
C ALA A 96 15.06 -24.37 -8.80
N GLU A 97 14.53 -24.64 -10.00
CA GLU A 97 13.64 -23.74 -10.73
C GLU A 97 12.32 -23.51 -9.98
N SER A 98 11.70 -24.57 -9.46
CA SER A 98 10.49 -24.50 -8.64
C SER A 98 10.72 -23.67 -7.38
N LYS A 99 11.84 -23.90 -6.65
CA LYS A 99 12.20 -23.12 -5.47
C LYS A 99 12.42 -21.64 -5.81
N ALA A 100 13.10 -21.33 -6.92
CA ALA A 100 13.30 -19.97 -7.37
C ALA A 100 11.96 -19.28 -7.71
N ALA A 101 11.05 -19.98 -8.38
CA ALA A 101 9.71 -19.49 -8.68
C ALA A 101 8.90 -19.20 -7.40
N TYR A 102 8.87 -20.13 -6.44
CA TYR A 102 8.21 -19.91 -5.14
C TYR A 102 8.81 -18.73 -4.38
N GLN A 103 10.13 -18.56 -4.39
CA GLN A 103 10.79 -17.42 -3.76
C GLN A 103 10.40 -16.10 -4.44
N ALA A 104 10.35 -16.05 -5.78
CA ALA A 104 9.90 -14.88 -6.52
C ALA A 104 8.44 -14.52 -6.18
N THR A 105 7.55 -15.52 -6.07
CA THR A 105 6.15 -15.31 -5.64
C THR A 105 6.08 -14.76 -4.21
N ILE A 106 6.87 -15.31 -3.28
CA ILE A 106 6.90 -14.81 -1.89
C ILE A 106 7.40 -13.36 -1.83
N VAL A 107 8.42 -13.01 -2.61
CA VAL A 107 8.92 -11.63 -2.70
C VAL A 107 7.85 -10.70 -3.24
N SER A 108 7.20 -11.07 -4.35
CA SER A 108 6.11 -10.28 -4.95
C SER A 108 4.93 -10.07 -3.99
N LEU A 109 4.49 -11.12 -3.28
CA LEU A 109 3.42 -11.01 -2.29
C LEU A 109 3.82 -10.13 -1.09
N ARG A 110 5.10 -10.17 -0.68
CA ARG A 110 5.60 -9.30 0.39
C ARG A 110 5.62 -7.84 -0.05
N GLU A 111 6.03 -7.57 -1.29
CA GLU A 111 6.03 -6.24 -1.88
C GLU A 111 4.61 -5.68 -1.97
N GLU A 112 3.62 -6.45 -2.46
CA GLU A 112 2.22 -6.02 -2.54
C GLU A 112 1.64 -5.66 -1.16
N VAL A 113 1.88 -6.52 -0.15
CA VAL A 113 1.41 -6.22 1.21
C VAL A 113 2.12 -5.00 1.80
N ALA A 114 3.42 -4.86 1.57
CA ALA A 114 4.18 -3.69 2.04
C ALA A 114 3.66 -2.40 1.38
N GLU A 115 3.37 -2.44 0.09
CA GLU A 115 2.75 -1.31 -0.62
C GLU A 115 1.42 -0.93 0.00
N ASP A 116 0.52 -1.87 0.24
CA ASP A 116 -0.81 -1.57 0.80
C ASP A 116 -0.74 -1.01 2.22
N LEU A 117 0.21 -1.48 3.03
CA LEU A 117 0.49 -0.90 4.34
C LEU A 117 1.00 0.54 4.22
N ILE A 118 1.90 0.82 3.27
CA ILE A 118 2.41 2.18 3.01
C ILE A 118 1.29 3.08 2.47
N LYS A 119 0.48 2.60 1.52
CA LYS A 119 -0.67 3.33 0.95
C LYS A 119 -1.64 3.72 2.06
N GLY A 120 -1.95 2.76 2.94
CA GLY A 120 -2.76 2.96 4.14
C GLY A 120 -2.22 4.02 5.08
N LEU A 121 -0.92 3.92 5.40
CA LEU A 121 -0.23 4.89 6.24
C LEU A 121 -0.28 6.30 5.65
N ILE A 122 -0.02 6.43 4.34
CA ILE A 122 -0.05 7.71 3.63
C ILE A 122 -1.44 8.33 3.69
N ARG A 123 -2.49 7.56 3.37
CA ARG A 123 -3.88 8.05 3.43
C ARG A 123 -4.27 8.50 4.84
N HIS A 124 -3.93 7.69 5.85
CA HIS A 124 -4.20 8.00 7.25
C HIS A 124 -3.56 9.31 7.71
N TRP A 125 -2.42 9.70 7.12
CA TRP A 125 -1.82 10.97 7.47
C TRP A 125 -2.50 12.19 6.85
N PHE A 126 -3.20 12.04 5.73
CA PHE A 126 -4.03 13.13 5.19
C PHE A 126 -5.31 13.36 5.99
N SER A 127 -5.79 12.35 6.72
CA SER A 127 -6.94 12.51 7.62
C SER A 127 -6.58 13.09 8.99
N LYS A 128 -5.29 13.09 9.37
CA LYS A 128 -4.82 13.63 10.66
C LYS A 128 -4.30 15.05 10.54
N THR A 129 -4.31 15.74 11.68
CA THR A 129 -3.85 17.13 11.78
C THR A 129 -2.37 17.23 11.39
N LEU A 130 -2.07 17.86 10.25
CA LEU A 130 -0.71 17.99 9.71
C LEU A 130 0.11 18.87 10.65
N ASN A 131 1.06 18.27 11.37
CA ASN A 131 2.19 18.95 12.00
C ASN A 131 3.41 18.10 11.66
N GLN A 132 3.88 18.22 10.42
CA GLN A 132 5.16 17.70 9.91
C GLN A 132 5.65 16.39 10.57
N TYR A 133 4.90 15.30 10.38
CA TYR A 133 5.44 13.98 10.69
C TYR A 133 6.39 13.58 9.57
N GLY A 134 7.66 13.36 9.90
CA GLY A 134 8.67 12.91 8.95
C GLY A 134 8.34 11.49 8.48
N MET A 135 7.75 11.35 7.29
CA MET A 135 7.33 10.06 6.73
C MET A 135 8.43 9.02 6.78
N SER A 136 9.58 9.42 6.25
CA SER A 136 10.78 8.61 6.18
C SER A 136 11.26 8.20 7.57
N ARG A 137 11.13 9.09 8.57
CA ARG A 137 11.47 8.76 9.96
C ARG A 137 10.54 7.68 10.51
N TYR A 138 9.22 7.81 10.32
CA TYR A 138 8.28 6.77 10.77
C TYR A 138 8.54 5.42 10.08
N ILE A 139 8.75 5.42 8.76
CA ILE A 139 9.05 4.19 8.00
C ILE A 139 10.33 3.53 8.53
N SER A 140 11.40 4.30 8.73
CA SER A 140 12.68 3.77 9.27
C SER A 140 12.54 3.16 10.67
N GLN A 141 11.62 3.69 11.49
CA GLN A 141 11.38 3.23 12.86
C GLN A 141 10.42 2.05 12.93
N ASN A 142 9.67 1.77 11.86
CA ASN A 142 8.60 0.77 11.86
C ASN A 142 8.75 -0.22 10.69
N THR A 143 9.98 -0.54 10.30
CA THR A 143 10.26 -1.41 9.15
C THR A 143 9.62 -2.79 9.29
N GLU A 144 9.69 -3.40 10.48
CA GLU A 144 9.08 -4.70 10.76
C GLU A 144 7.55 -4.67 10.57
N ARG A 145 6.89 -3.66 11.14
CA ARG A 145 5.42 -3.48 11.02
C ARG A 145 4.98 -3.25 9.58
N LEU A 146 5.83 -2.60 8.78
CA LEU A 146 5.58 -2.34 7.36
C LEU A 146 6.08 -3.45 6.42
N ARG A 147 6.67 -4.53 6.96
CA ARG A 147 7.31 -5.61 6.19
C ARG A 147 8.41 -5.12 5.25
N LEU A 148 9.16 -4.11 5.70
CA LEU A 148 10.25 -3.45 4.98
C LEU A 148 11.61 -3.80 5.59
N ASP A 149 11.89 -5.09 5.80
CA ASP A 149 13.05 -5.58 6.55
C ASP A 149 14.38 -5.03 6.00
N LEU A 150 14.47 -4.85 4.68
CA LEU A 150 15.68 -4.39 4.00
C LEU A 150 15.84 -2.85 3.98
N TYR A 151 14.84 -2.08 4.38
CA TYR A 151 14.85 -0.61 4.23
C TYR A 151 16.01 0.07 4.99
N ASN A 152 16.36 -0.46 6.17
CA ASN A 152 17.44 0.09 6.99
C ASN A 152 18.82 -0.43 6.56
N THR A 153 18.91 -1.60 5.94
CA THR A 153 20.19 -2.27 5.60
C THR A 153 20.61 -2.09 4.15
N ASP A 154 19.67 -2.02 3.22
CA ASP A 154 19.91 -1.94 1.77
C ASP A 154 19.53 -0.54 1.23
N ALA A 155 20.52 0.14 0.65
CA ALA A 155 20.35 1.46 0.04
C ALA A 155 19.45 1.44 -1.20
N VAL A 156 19.45 0.34 -1.96
CA VAL A 156 18.59 0.18 -3.15
C VAL A 156 17.13 0.04 -2.71
N ALA A 157 16.84 -0.86 -1.78
CA ALA A 157 15.51 -1.01 -1.19
C ALA A 157 14.99 0.33 -0.63
N ARG A 158 15.81 1.05 0.14
CA ARG A 158 15.45 2.37 0.66
C ARG A 158 15.10 3.38 -0.43
N THR A 159 15.91 3.43 -1.50
CA THR A 159 15.69 4.34 -2.64
C THR A 159 14.39 4.02 -3.37
N VAL A 160 14.13 2.74 -3.64
CA VAL A 160 12.89 2.28 -4.28
C VAL A 160 11.66 2.60 -3.43
N THR A 161 11.70 2.29 -2.12
CA THR A 161 10.60 2.61 -1.20
C THR A 161 10.37 4.13 -1.11
N ASN A 162 11.42 4.93 -0.99
CA ASN A 162 11.29 6.40 -0.91
C ASN A 162 10.70 6.99 -2.19
N ARG A 163 11.07 6.45 -3.37
CA ARG A 163 10.48 6.87 -4.65
C ARG A 163 8.99 6.53 -4.71
N PHE A 164 8.63 5.28 -4.40
CA PHE A 164 7.23 4.84 -4.35
C PHE A 164 6.39 5.71 -3.39
N VAL A 165 6.93 5.97 -2.20
CA VAL A 165 6.31 6.84 -1.21
C VAL A 165 6.07 8.25 -1.76
N ALA A 166 7.08 8.87 -2.39
CA ALA A 166 6.95 10.21 -2.94
C ALA A 166 5.88 10.29 -4.05
N GLU A 167 5.86 9.30 -4.95
CA GLU A 167 4.86 9.19 -6.02
C GLU A 167 3.44 9.05 -5.44
N TYR A 168 3.26 8.13 -4.47
CA TYR A 168 1.96 7.89 -3.87
C TYR A 168 1.46 9.05 -3.00
N VAL A 169 2.37 9.74 -2.30
CA VAL A 169 2.05 10.98 -1.57
C VAL A 169 1.51 12.04 -2.52
N ASN A 170 2.16 12.26 -3.67
CA ASN A 170 1.71 13.25 -4.65
C ASN A 170 0.35 12.87 -5.25
N ALA A 171 0.15 11.60 -5.60
CA ALA A 171 -1.13 11.11 -6.09
C ALA A 171 -2.24 11.31 -5.04
N THR A 172 -1.96 10.96 -3.78
CA THR A 172 -2.91 11.11 -2.66
C THR A 172 -3.21 12.58 -2.38
N ARG A 173 -2.22 13.47 -2.38
CA ARG A 173 -2.39 14.93 -2.26
C ARG A 173 -3.28 15.47 -3.38
N SER A 174 -3.06 15.01 -4.61
CA SER A 174 -3.86 15.41 -5.76
C SER A 174 -5.32 15.00 -5.58
N ASN A 175 -5.56 13.74 -5.22
CA ASN A 175 -6.92 13.24 -5.02
C ASN A 175 -7.63 13.90 -3.84
N PHE A 176 -6.93 14.05 -2.71
CA PHE A 176 -7.48 14.66 -1.51
C PHE A 176 -7.93 16.10 -1.76
N HIS A 177 -7.10 16.94 -2.41
CA HIS A 177 -7.52 18.31 -2.67
C HIS A 177 -8.74 18.35 -3.60
N LYS A 178 -8.84 17.47 -4.62
CA LYS A 178 -10.00 17.45 -5.51
C LYS A 178 -11.28 17.19 -4.72
N VAL A 179 -11.22 16.28 -3.76
CA VAL A 179 -12.35 15.97 -2.89
C VAL A 179 -12.71 17.15 -1.98
N VAL A 180 -11.72 17.89 -1.45
CA VAL A 180 -11.95 19.14 -0.70
C VAL A 180 -12.64 20.19 -1.57
N PHE A 181 -12.11 20.48 -2.77
CA PHE A 181 -12.70 21.46 -3.68
C PHE A 181 -14.14 21.08 -4.04
N HIS A 182 -14.37 19.81 -4.36
CA HIS A 182 -15.70 19.30 -4.66
C HIS A 182 -16.67 19.53 -3.49
N SER A 183 -16.26 19.25 -2.24
CA SER A 183 -17.11 19.48 -1.05
C SER A 183 -17.50 20.95 -0.82
N VAL A 184 -16.68 21.89 -1.32
CA VAL A 184 -16.94 23.33 -1.24
C VAL A 184 -17.88 23.76 -2.35
N GLU A 185 -17.65 23.27 -3.57
CA GLU A 185 -18.50 23.55 -4.75
C GLU A 185 -19.92 23.01 -4.57
N THR A 186 -20.07 21.80 -4.02
CA THR A 186 -21.37 21.17 -3.78
C THR A 186 -22.01 21.59 -2.46
N LYS A 187 -21.35 22.44 -1.67
CA LYS A 187 -21.80 22.84 -0.32
C LYS A 187 -22.17 21.63 0.56
N GLU A 188 -21.32 20.60 0.56
CA GLU A 188 -21.49 19.41 1.39
C GLU A 188 -21.47 19.79 2.89
N SER A 189 -22.28 19.18 3.76
CA SER A 189 -22.17 19.46 5.19
C SER A 189 -20.82 18.98 5.74
N LEU A 190 -20.25 19.70 6.71
CA LEU A 190 -18.91 19.40 7.23
C LEU A 190 -18.86 17.98 7.85
N ASN A 191 -19.93 17.55 8.51
CA ASN A 191 -20.05 16.21 9.08
C ASN A 191 -20.04 15.13 7.99
N HIS A 192 -20.83 15.29 6.92
CA HIS A 192 -20.88 14.32 5.84
C HIS A 192 -19.54 14.21 5.12
N PHE A 193 -18.93 15.35 4.78
CA PHE A 193 -17.58 15.42 4.21
C PHE A 193 -16.55 14.70 5.08
N MET A 194 -16.54 14.98 6.39
CA MET A 194 -15.61 14.37 7.33
C MET A 194 -15.79 12.85 7.41
N ILE A 195 -17.02 12.35 7.54
CA ILE A 195 -17.31 10.91 7.60
C ILE A 195 -16.79 10.22 6.34
N ARG A 196 -17.07 10.80 5.17
CA ARG A 196 -16.62 10.29 3.87
C ARG A 196 -15.10 10.21 3.79
N ILE A 197 -14.41 11.30 4.13
CA ILE A 197 -12.94 11.32 4.14
C ILE A 197 -12.36 10.33 5.16
N VAL A 198 -12.90 10.25 6.36
CA VAL A 198 -12.41 9.30 7.37
C VAL A 198 -12.61 7.87 6.88
N ASN A 199 -13.72 7.52 6.24
CA ASN A 199 -13.92 6.19 5.68
C ASN A 199 -12.97 5.89 4.52
N ASP A 200 -12.70 6.86 3.65
CA ASP A 200 -11.85 6.68 2.48
C ASP A 200 -10.34 6.68 2.83
N TYR A 201 -9.95 7.40 3.90
CA TYR A 201 -8.55 7.66 4.24
C TYR A 201 -8.09 7.07 5.57
N SER A 202 -8.97 6.68 6.49
CA SER A 202 -8.61 6.01 7.74
C SER A 202 -8.73 4.49 7.60
N GLN A 203 -7.65 3.75 7.87
CA GLN A 203 -7.71 2.28 7.96
C GLN A 203 -8.32 1.82 9.28
N THR A 204 -8.15 2.61 10.33
CA THR A 204 -8.73 2.35 11.64
C THR A 204 -10.15 2.89 11.62
N GLY A 205 -11.14 2.02 11.77
CA GLY A 205 -12.57 2.38 11.90
C GLY A 205 -12.90 3.18 13.17
N ASP A 206 -11.99 4.04 13.63
CA ASP A 206 -12.21 5.01 14.70
C ASP A 206 -13.25 6.01 14.23
N LYS A 207 -14.49 5.78 14.66
CA LYS A 207 -15.64 6.62 14.36
C LYS A 207 -15.66 7.91 15.19
N ALA A 208 -14.90 7.96 16.29
CA ALA A 208 -14.86 9.12 17.18
C ALA A 208 -13.99 10.22 16.55
N THR A 209 -14.64 11.15 15.85
CA THR A 209 -13.99 12.30 15.26
C THR A 209 -13.88 13.42 16.28
N SER A 210 -12.65 13.69 16.74
CA SER A 210 -12.41 14.83 17.64
C SER A 210 -12.67 16.16 16.93
N ASN A 211 -13.04 17.20 17.70
CA ASN A 211 -13.18 18.57 17.17
C ASN A 211 -11.90 19.07 16.49
N ALA A 212 -10.72 18.59 16.89
CA ALA A 212 -9.46 18.93 16.24
C ALA A 212 -9.40 18.43 14.78
N VAL A 213 -9.91 17.22 14.52
CA VAL A 213 -9.99 16.65 13.17
C VAL A 213 -11.05 17.39 12.35
N LYS A 214 -12.23 17.64 12.93
CA LYS A 214 -13.30 18.40 12.27
C LYS A 214 -12.85 19.82 11.88
N ALA A 215 -12.19 20.53 12.79
CA ALA A 215 -11.60 21.85 12.54
C ALA A 215 -10.51 21.84 11.47
N GLN A 216 -9.72 20.76 11.37
CA GLN A 216 -8.75 20.61 10.29
C GLN A 216 -9.45 20.51 8.94
N PHE A 217 -10.53 19.74 8.81
CA PHE A 217 -11.30 19.66 7.58
C PHE A 217 -11.96 21.00 7.23
N ALA A 218 -12.52 21.71 8.22
CA ALA A 218 -13.01 23.07 8.05
C ALA A 218 -11.91 24.03 7.52
N LEU A 219 -10.67 23.92 8.04
CA LEU A 219 -9.55 24.71 7.52
C LEU A 219 -9.25 24.40 6.04
N HIS A 220 -9.24 23.13 5.65
CA HIS A 220 -9.02 22.76 4.24
C HIS A 220 -10.10 23.35 3.33
N ARG A 221 -11.37 23.25 3.72
CA ARG A 221 -12.50 23.81 2.98
C ARG A 221 -12.44 25.34 2.91
N ASN A 222 -12.08 26.00 4.01
CA ASN A 222 -11.89 27.44 4.05
C ASN A 222 -10.80 27.90 3.06
N VAL A 223 -9.65 27.22 3.01
CA VAL A 223 -8.58 27.52 2.04
C VAL A 223 -9.07 27.32 0.60
N ALA A 224 -9.72 26.19 0.31
CA ALA A 224 -10.28 25.92 -1.02
C ALA A 224 -11.31 26.98 -1.44
N TYR A 225 -12.19 27.41 -0.53
CA TYR A 225 -13.18 28.46 -0.77
C TYR A 225 -12.55 29.78 -1.22
N TRP A 226 -11.51 30.24 -0.52
CA TRP A 226 -10.84 31.49 -0.89
C TRP A 226 -10.14 31.38 -2.23
N ILE A 227 -9.56 30.21 -2.56
CA ILE A 227 -8.96 29.98 -3.87
C ILE A 227 -10.02 30.00 -4.98
N ILE A 228 -11.17 29.35 -4.78
CA ILE A 228 -12.28 29.36 -5.75
C ILE A 228 -12.80 30.78 -5.96
N LYS A 229 -12.96 31.55 -4.88
CA LYS A 229 -13.46 32.93 -4.91
C LYS A 229 -12.48 33.88 -5.62
N ASP A 230 -11.18 33.77 -5.35
CA ASP A 230 -10.15 34.62 -5.97
C ASP A 230 -9.92 34.27 -7.45
N ARG A 231 -10.04 32.98 -7.81
CA ARG A 231 -9.77 32.49 -9.17
C ARG A 231 -10.96 32.56 -10.13
N GLN A 232 -12.06 33.24 -9.80
CA GLN A 232 -13.27 33.37 -10.64
C GLN A 232 -12.94 33.80 -12.10
N GLY A 233 -12.62 32.82 -12.95
CA GLY A 233 -12.31 32.97 -14.38
C GLY A 233 -10.86 32.73 -14.84
N ARG A 234 -9.88 32.38 -13.98
CA ARG A 234 -8.46 32.31 -14.37
C ARG A 234 -7.77 30.95 -14.30
N ALA A 235 -8.34 29.96 -13.62
CA ALA A 235 -7.67 28.66 -13.51
C ALA A 235 -7.79 27.86 -14.81
N GLY A 236 -6.70 27.75 -15.57
CA GLY A 236 -6.61 26.76 -16.63
C GLY A 236 -6.73 25.34 -16.03
N ARG A 237 -7.36 24.42 -16.77
CA ARG A 237 -7.39 23.00 -16.38
C ARG A 237 -5.95 22.50 -16.22
N GLY A 238 -5.57 22.07 -15.00
CA GLY A 238 -4.27 21.45 -14.72
C GLY A 238 -3.21 22.37 -14.11
N GLU A 239 -3.50 23.64 -13.84
CA GLU A 239 -2.56 24.53 -13.16
C GLU A 239 -2.52 24.26 -11.64
N ASP A 240 -1.34 24.40 -11.01
CA ASP A 240 -1.18 24.35 -9.55
C ASP A 240 -2.12 25.37 -8.90
N THR A 241 -3.05 24.90 -8.07
CA THR A 241 -3.99 25.77 -7.36
C THR A 241 -3.33 26.61 -6.27
N GLY A 242 -2.10 26.24 -5.86
CA GLY A 242 -1.44 26.81 -4.69
C GLY A 242 -2.07 26.34 -3.37
N PHE A 243 -3.04 25.42 -3.42
CA PHE A 243 -3.81 24.96 -2.25
C PHE A 243 -2.94 24.56 -1.08
N TRP A 244 -1.95 23.70 -1.34
CA TRP A 244 -1.09 23.20 -0.30
C TRP A 244 -0.17 24.27 0.30
N LYS A 245 0.34 25.19 -0.52
CA LYS A 245 1.19 26.30 -0.08
C LYS A 245 0.40 27.24 0.85
N GLU A 246 -0.84 27.56 0.48
CA GLU A 246 -1.69 28.42 1.32
C GLU A 246 -2.14 27.70 2.60
N LEU A 247 -2.43 26.40 2.53
CA LEU A 247 -2.74 25.60 3.72
C LEU A 247 -1.55 25.55 4.70
N GLU A 248 -0.35 25.27 4.21
CA GLU A 248 0.88 25.24 5.02
C GLU A 248 1.13 26.61 5.68
N LYS A 249 1.00 27.70 4.92
CA LYS A 249 1.09 29.07 5.44
C LYS A 249 0.04 29.36 6.53
N GLN A 250 -1.21 28.95 6.35
CA GLN A 250 -2.25 29.11 7.38
C GLN A 250 -1.90 28.32 8.64
N LEU A 251 -1.41 27.08 8.51
CA LEU A 251 -0.98 26.25 9.64
C LEU A 251 0.21 26.87 10.38
N GLU A 252 1.21 27.39 9.68
CA GLU A 252 2.34 28.09 10.28
C GLU A 252 1.91 29.33 11.07
N ASN A 253 0.98 30.12 10.51
CA ASN A 253 0.40 31.27 11.20
C ASN A 253 -0.34 30.86 12.49
N LEU A 254 -1.09 29.76 12.45
CA LEU A 254 -1.80 29.24 13.62
C LEU A 254 -0.83 28.74 14.70
N VAL A 255 0.24 28.05 14.30
CA VAL A 255 1.31 27.60 15.23
C VAL A 255 2.04 28.78 15.84
N SER A 256 2.33 29.83 15.06
CA SER A 256 2.94 31.07 15.57
C SER A 256 2.02 31.76 16.59
N LYS A 257 0.71 31.78 16.33
CA LYS A 257 -0.28 32.46 17.17
C LYS A 257 -0.65 31.71 18.45
N TYR A 258 -0.79 30.38 18.39
CA TYR A 258 -1.32 29.56 19.49
C TYR A 258 -0.31 28.57 20.08
N GLY A 259 0.91 28.51 19.53
CA GLY A 259 1.96 27.57 19.92
C GLY A 259 1.84 26.20 19.25
N THR A 260 2.86 25.38 19.45
CA THR A 260 2.99 24.04 18.85
C THR A 260 2.09 22.98 19.51
N SER A 261 1.67 23.21 20.75
CA SER A 261 0.84 22.27 21.50
C SER A 261 -0.64 22.42 21.16
N ARG A 262 -1.17 21.47 20.37
CA ARG A 262 -2.59 21.41 19.98
C ARG A 262 -3.57 21.08 21.12
N SER A 263 -3.07 20.75 22.31
CA SER A 263 -3.90 20.51 23.49
C SER A 263 -4.15 21.78 24.32
N ALA A 264 -3.61 22.94 23.91
CA ALA A 264 -3.80 24.19 24.65
C ALA A 264 -5.24 24.72 24.48
N PRO A 265 -5.83 25.38 25.50
CA PRO A 265 -7.20 25.93 25.42
C PRO A 265 -7.43 26.89 24.24
N LEU A 266 -6.40 27.62 23.81
CA LEU A 266 -6.47 28.51 22.65
C LEU A 266 -6.76 27.76 21.34
N TRP A 267 -6.22 26.54 21.20
CA TRP A 267 -6.52 25.69 20.05
C TRP A 267 -7.97 25.21 20.07
N GLU A 268 -8.50 24.86 21.24
CA GLU A 268 -9.91 24.46 21.38
C GLU A 268 -10.88 25.58 21.01
N ALA A 269 -10.61 26.81 21.47
CA ALA A 269 -11.38 27.98 21.09
C ALA A 269 -11.32 28.23 19.57
N TRP A 270 -10.13 28.06 18.96
CA TRP A 270 -9.98 28.15 17.52
C TRP A 270 -10.74 27.05 16.77
N TYR A 271 -10.74 25.80 17.29
CA TYR A 271 -11.48 24.68 16.70
C TYR A 271 -12.98 24.99 16.63
N LYS A 272 -13.58 25.44 17.73
CA LYS A 272 -15.01 25.80 17.76
C LYS A 272 -15.33 26.87 16.73
N ARG A 273 -14.56 27.96 16.73
CA ARG A 273 -14.75 29.08 15.81
C ARG A 273 -14.65 28.68 14.34
N ILE A 274 -13.63 27.92 13.93
CA ILE A 274 -13.48 27.57 12.51
C ILE A 274 -14.53 26.56 12.04
N ILE A 275 -15.01 25.70 12.94
CA ILE A 275 -16.12 24.79 12.66
C ILE A 275 -17.41 25.59 12.43
N GLU A 276 -17.74 26.52 13.34
CA GLU A 276 -18.91 27.39 13.22
C GLU A 276 -18.85 28.25 11.94
N GLU A 277 -17.67 28.80 11.60
CA GLU A 277 -17.46 29.57 10.37
C GLU A 277 -17.65 28.75 9.07
N ASP A 278 -17.32 27.45 9.10
CA ASP A 278 -17.49 26.53 7.97
C ASP A 278 -18.95 26.07 7.83
N GLU A 279 -19.58 25.68 8.95
CA GLU A 279 -20.99 25.29 9.01
C GLU A 279 -21.90 26.44 8.54
N ALA A 280 -21.69 27.66 9.06
CA ALA A 280 -22.44 28.84 8.61
C ALA A 280 -22.27 29.16 7.12
N ARG A 281 -21.19 28.69 6.48
CA ARG A 281 -20.91 28.95 5.07
C ARG A 281 -21.48 27.90 4.12
N PHE A 282 -21.49 26.63 4.54
CA PHE A 282 -21.77 25.50 3.65
C PHE A 282 -22.91 24.62 4.08
N GLU A 283 -23.34 24.66 5.34
CA GLU A 283 -24.50 23.90 5.75
C GLU A 283 -25.73 24.48 5.03
N PRO A 284 -26.54 23.63 4.36
CA PRO A 284 -27.81 24.07 3.84
C PRO A 284 -28.57 24.70 5.01
N GLN A 285 -28.86 25.99 4.92
CA GLN A 285 -29.89 26.54 5.78
C GLN A 285 -31.15 25.82 5.33
N GLU A 286 -31.65 24.89 6.15
CA GLU A 286 -33.01 24.38 6.01
C GLU A 286 -33.88 25.63 5.93
N THR A 287 -34.26 25.99 4.71
CA THR A 287 -35.22 27.03 4.48
C THR A 287 -36.49 26.48 5.08
N LEU A 288 -36.85 26.99 6.26
CA LEU A 288 -38.06 26.65 7.03
C LEU A 288 -39.33 26.66 6.16
N GLU A 289 -39.27 27.26 4.98
CA GLU A 289 -40.29 27.24 3.93
C GLU A 289 -40.63 25.82 3.40
N GLU A 290 -39.71 24.85 3.40
CA GLU A 290 -40.02 23.48 2.96
C GLU A 290 -40.76 22.65 4.03
N GLU A 291 -40.55 22.94 5.33
CA GLU A 291 -41.29 22.27 6.40
C GLU A 291 -42.73 22.77 6.51
N GLU A 292 -42.99 24.07 6.31
CA GLU A 292 -44.37 24.60 6.30
C GLU A 292 -45.19 23.98 5.16
N SER A 293 -44.61 23.80 3.96
CA SER A 293 -45.32 23.18 2.83
C SER A 293 -45.57 21.67 3.01
N ASN A 294 -44.67 20.95 3.69
CA ASN A 294 -44.86 19.53 3.98
C ASN A 294 -45.86 19.28 5.12
N ILE A 295 -45.92 20.18 6.10
CA ILE A 295 -46.95 20.13 7.16
C ILE A 295 -48.34 20.37 6.54
N GLU A 296 -48.49 21.37 5.67
CA GLU A 296 -49.77 21.69 5.02
C GLU A 296 -50.27 20.52 4.13
N GLN A 297 -49.37 19.84 3.40
CA GLN A 297 -49.73 18.65 2.63
C GLN A 297 -50.07 17.43 3.50
N SER A 298 -49.47 17.30 4.69
CA SER A 298 -49.77 16.20 5.62
C SER A 298 -51.11 16.39 6.33
N GLU A 299 -51.52 17.63 6.62
CA GLU A 299 -52.81 17.95 7.23
C GLU A 299 -53.96 17.71 6.25
N ASP A 300 -53.78 18.07 4.97
CA ASP A 300 -54.76 17.79 3.92
C ASP A 300 -54.94 16.28 3.66
N ALA A 301 -53.86 15.50 3.71
CA ALA A 301 -53.92 14.05 3.60
C ALA A 301 -54.63 13.40 4.81
N ALA A 302 -54.37 13.89 6.02
CA ALA A 302 -55.05 13.42 7.24
C ALA A 302 -56.55 13.79 7.24
N ALA A 303 -56.90 15.01 6.79
CA ALA A 303 -58.28 15.45 6.65
C ALA A 303 -59.04 14.63 5.58
N ALA A 304 -58.41 14.28 4.47
CA ALA A 304 -58.99 13.40 3.46
C ALA A 304 -59.27 12.00 4.02
N ALA A 305 -58.33 11.40 4.76
CA ALA A 305 -58.49 10.09 5.37
C ALA A 305 -59.61 10.06 6.43
N ALA A 306 -59.77 11.14 7.21
CA ALA A 306 -60.86 11.27 8.16
C ALA A 306 -62.24 11.33 7.47
N ARG A 307 -62.35 12.04 6.34
CA ARG A 307 -63.60 12.10 5.55
C ARG A 307 -63.99 10.74 4.96
N THR A 308 -63.02 9.94 4.52
CA THR A 308 -63.29 8.58 4.01
C THR A 308 -63.77 7.64 5.12
N SER A 309 -63.27 7.81 6.35
CA SER A 309 -63.61 6.93 7.49
C SER A 309 -65.04 7.14 8.02
N VAL A 310 -65.59 8.35 7.91
CA VAL A 310 -66.97 8.65 8.35
C VAL A 310 -68.02 8.09 7.39
N SER A 311 -67.69 7.93 6.11
CA SER A 311 -68.61 7.37 5.10
C SER A 311 -68.84 5.85 5.25
N LEU A 312 -67.92 5.13 5.91
CA LEU A 312 -67.96 3.67 6.01
C LEU A 312 -68.78 3.11 7.19
N ILE A 313 -69.23 3.96 8.12
CA ILE A 313 -69.98 3.54 9.32
C ILE A 313 -71.51 3.67 9.12
N GLY A 314 -71.95 4.16 7.95
CA GLY A 314 -73.37 4.41 7.64
C GLY A 314 -74.06 3.39 6.71
N LEU A 315 -73.47 2.23 6.45
CA LEU A 315 -74.06 1.10 5.71
C LEU A 315 -74.21 -0.11 6.63
#